data_AF-A0A5D3L0I3-F1
#
_entry.id   AF-A0A5D3L0I3-F1
#
_cell.length_a   1.000
_cell.length_b   1.000
_cell.length_c   1.000
_cell.angle_alpha   90.00
_cell.angle_beta   90.00
_cell.angle_gamma   90.00
#
_symmetry.space_group_name_H-M   'P 1'
#
loop_
_entity.id
_entity.type
_entity.pdbx_description
1 polymer ?
#
loop_
_entity_poly.entity_id
_entity_poly.type
_entity_poly.pdbx_seq_one_letter_code
_entity_poly.pdbx_strand_id
1 'polypeptide(L)' 'MKKAKVAKRTGKRREWTKADLKELKAHSKARTPVVKIAKLTRRSVGALRQKALHVGIGLGHRR' A
#
# COMPACT_ATOMS: atom_id res chain seq x y z
N MET A 1 -11.20 18.62 -27.38
CA MET A 1 -12.10 18.44 -26.21
C MET A 1 -11.40 17.61 -25.14
N LYS A 2 -11.09 18.17 -23.97
CA LYS A 2 -10.46 17.42 -22.86
C LYS A 2 -11.55 16.66 -22.09
N LYS A 3 -11.55 15.32 -22.16
CA LYS A 3 -12.48 14.47 -21.38
C LYS A 3 -12.17 14.61 -19.89
N ALA A 4 -13.10 15.14 -19.11
CA ALA A 4 -12.99 15.19 -17.65
C ALA A 4 -13.00 13.75 -17.09
N LYS A 5 -11.96 13.39 -16.31
CA LYS A 5 -11.92 12.12 -15.59
C LYS A 5 -12.96 12.17 -14.47
N VAL A 6 -13.99 11.32 -14.56
CA VAL A 6 -14.94 11.10 -13.47
C VAL A 6 -14.19 10.57 -12.26
N ALA A 7 -14.11 11.37 -11.20
CA ALA A 7 -13.52 10.94 -9.94
C ALA A 7 -14.45 9.90 -9.29
N LYS A 8 -14.07 8.62 -9.35
CA LYS A 8 -14.74 7.54 -8.61
C LYS A 8 -14.72 7.89 -7.13
N ARG A 9 -15.91 8.00 -6.52
CA ARG A 9 -16.10 8.26 -5.09
C ARG A 9 -15.25 7.26 -4.30
N THR A 10 -14.29 7.78 -3.55
CA THR A 10 -13.39 6.99 -2.72
C THR A 10 -14.22 6.31 -1.64
N GLY A 11 -14.45 5.00 -1.79
CA GLY A 11 -15.00 4.18 -0.72
C GLY A 11 -14.21 4.42 0.57
N LYS A 12 -14.90 4.35 1.72
CA LYS A 12 -14.34 4.57 3.06
C LYS A 12 -12.94 3.94 3.13
N ARG A 13 -11.92 4.76 3.40
CA ARG A 13 -10.54 4.27 3.57
C ARG A 13 -10.55 3.27 4.71
N ARG A 14 -10.24 2.00 4.40
CA ARG A 14 -10.14 0.96 5.41
C ARG A 14 -9.03 1.32 6.40
N GLU A 15 -9.36 1.35 7.69
CA GLU A 15 -8.41 1.67 8.75
C GLU A 15 -7.22 0.70 8.73
N TRP A 16 -6.05 1.17 9.13
CA TRP A 16 -4.86 0.34 9.26
C TRP A 16 -4.87 -0.33 10.63
N THR A 17 -4.96 -1.66 10.66
CA THR A 17 -4.88 -2.39 11.91
C THR A 17 -3.42 -2.58 12.34
N LYS A 18 -3.20 -2.89 13.62
CA LYS A 18 -1.87 -3.24 14.13
C LYS A 18 -1.29 -4.49 13.44
N ALA A 19 -2.15 -5.43 13.02
CA ALA A 19 -1.75 -6.61 12.26
C ALA A 19 -1.21 -6.23 10.87
N ASP A 20 -1.95 -5.38 10.13
CA ASP A 20 -1.49 -4.87 8.83
C ASP A 20 -0.09 -4.23 8.94
N LEU A 21 0.19 -3.50 10.02
CA LEU A 21 1.49 -2.86 10.24
C LEU A 21 2.62 -3.86 10.51
N LYS A 22 2.34 -4.93 11.26
CA LYS A 22 3.32 -5.99 11.51
C LYS A 22 3.65 -6.74 10.23
N GLU A 23 2.63 -7.09 9.45
CA GLU A 23 2.81 -7.72 8.14
C GLU A 23 3.60 -6.82 7.18
N LEU A 24 3.27 -5.52 7.13
CA LEU A 24 3.97 -4.55 6.28
C LEU A 24 5.47 -4.46 6.61
N LYS A 25 5.82 -4.48 7.91
CA LYS A 25 7.21 -4.49 8.37
C LYS A 25 7.91 -5.81 8.04
N ALA A 26 7.24 -6.96 8.22
CA ALA A 26 7.79 -8.26 7.86
C ALA A 26 8.09 -8.36 6.35
N HIS A 27 7.16 -7.90 5.52
CA HIS A 27 7.30 -7.85 4.07
C HIS A 27 8.41 -6.92 3.58
N SER A 28 8.63 -5.81 4.28
CA SER A 28 9.76 -4.90 4.04
C SER A 28 11.10 -5.58 4.33
N LYS A 29 11.22 -6.28 5.48
CA LYS A 29 12.42 -7.06 5.82
C LYS A 29 12.69 -8.17 4.82
N ALA A 30 11.65 -8.86 4.35
CA ALA A 30 11.73 -9.92 3.37
C ALA A 30 11.92 -9.45 1.91
N ARG A 31 12.05 -8.13 1.67
CA ARG A 31 12.22 -7.52 0.33
C ARG A 31 11.16 -7.97 -0.69
N THR A 32 9.95 -8.22 -0.21
CA THR A 32 8.88 -8.71 -1.07
C THR A 32 8.40 -7.63 -2.05
N PRO A 33 8.16 -7.98 -3.32
CA PRO A 33 7.63 -7.03 -4.30
C PRO A 33 6.26 -6.47 -3.85
N VAL A 34 6.09 -5.15 -3.94
CA VAL A 34 4.87 -4.45 -3.49
C VAL A 34 3.61 -4.97 -4.20
N VAL A 35 3.76 -5.45 -5.44
CA VAL A 35 2.67 -6.06 -6.21
C VAL A 35 2.16 -7.36 -5.55
N LYS A 36 3.06 -8.16 -4.97
CA LYS A 36 2.68 -9.38 -4.24
C LYS A 36 1.97 -9.03 -2.94
N ILE A 37 2.48 -8.06 -2.18
CA ILE A 37 1.87 -7.59 -0.93
C ILE A 37 0.46 -7.05 -1.19
N ALA A 38 0.26 -6.29 -2.28
CA ALA A 38 -1.03 -5.76 -2.67
C ALA A 38 -2.07 -6.87 -2.95
N LYS A 39 -1.64 -7.96 -3.59
CA LYS A 39 -2.50 -9.13 -3.85
C LYS A 39 -2.87 -9.86 -2.55
N LEU A 40 -1.92 -10.03 -1.64
CA LEU A 40 -2.12 -10.74 -0.36
C LEU A 40 -3.01 -9.94 0.60
N THR A 41 -2.70 -8.66 0.80
CA THR A 41 -3.37 -7.79 1.79
C THR A 41 -4.67 -7.17 1.26
N ARG A 42 -5.01 -7.40 -0.02
CA ARG A 42 -6.10 -6.72 -0.75
C ARG A 42 -6.04 -5.18 -0.63
N ARG A 43 -4.85 -4.63 -0.40
CA ARG A 43 -4.58 -3.18 -0.37
C ARG A 43 -4.03 -2.73 -1.72
N SER A 44 -4.25 -1.46 -2.07
CA SER A 44 -3.62 -0.90 -3.27
C SER A 44 -2.12 -0.66 -3.04
N VAL A 45 -1.34 -0.78 -4.10
CA VAL A 45 0.11 -0.48 -4.10
C VAL A 45 0.37 0.95 -3.60
N GLY A 46 -0.47 1.91 -4.00
CA GLY A 46 -0.37 3.29 -3.54
C GLY A 46 -0.59 3.44 -2.03
N ALA A 47 -1.61 2.77 -1.48
CA ALA A 47 -1.86 2.80 -0.03
C ALA A 47 -0.70 2.19 0.77
N LEU A 48 -0.13 1.08 0.28
CA LEU A 48 1.04 0.44 0.90
C LEU A 48 2.25 1.39 0.91
N ARG A 49 2.57 2.04 -0.22
CA ARG A 49 3.66 3.02 -0.31
C ARG A 49 3.44 4.21 0.60
N GLN A 50 2.24 4.78 0.62
CA GLN A 50 1.90 5.90 1.50
C GLN A 50 2.04 5.51 2.97
N LYS A 51 1.59 4.30 3.35
CA LYS A 51 1.74 3.84 4.73
C LYS A 51 3.20 3.54 5.09
N ALA A 52 3.98 2.98 4.17
CA ALA A 52 5.42 2.79 4.35
C ALA A 52 6.17 4.10 4.58
N LEU A 53 5.89 5.12 3.77
CA LEU A 53 6.48 6.45 3.93
C LEU A 53 6.15 7.03 5.30
N HIS A 54 4.89 6.94 5.72
CA HIS A 54 4.46 7.43 7.03
C HIS A 54 5.09 6.67 8.20
N VAL A 55 5.36 5.36 8.04
CA VAL A 55 5.99 4.52 9.07
C VAL A 55 7.53 4.54 8.97
N GLY A 56 8.11 5.19 7.95
CA GLY A 56 9.56 5.28 7.73
C GLY A 56 10.20 3.98 7.24
N ILE A 57 9.46 3.09 6.58
CA ILE A 57 9.99 1.82 6.06
C ILE A 57 10.08 1.83 4.53
N GLY A 58 11.18 1.29 3.99
CA GLY A 58 11.31 1.06 2.55
C GLY A 58 10.48 -0.14 2.13
N LEU A 59 9.55 0.03 1.19
CA LEU A 59 8.77 -1.06 0.61
C LEU A 59 9.20 -1.35 -0.82
N GLY A 60 9.44 -2.64 -1.10
CA GLY A 60 9.71 -3.17 -2.42
C GLY A 60 11.12 -3.72 -2.57
N HIS A 61 11.40 -4.15 -3.80
CA HIS A 61 12.63 -4.83 -4.17
C HIS A 61 13.78 -3.86 -4.47
N ARG A 62 13.47 -2.60 -4.81
CA ARG A 62 14.42 -1.57 -5.25
C ARG A 62 14.72 -0.58 -4.11
N ARG A 63 15.16 -1.09 -2.96
CA ARG A 63 15.70 -0.30 -1.85
C ARG A 63 17.22 -0.40 -1.88
#